data_AF-A0A835XB56-F1
#
_entry.id   AF-A0A835XB56-F1
#
_cell.length_a   1.000
_cell.length_b   1.000
_cell.length_c   1.000
_cell.angle_alpha   90.00
_cell.angle_beta   90.00
_cell.angle_gamma   90.00
#
_symmetry.space_group_name_H-M   'P 1'
#
loop_
_entity.id
_entity.type
_entity.pdbx_description
1 polymer ?
#
loop_
_entity_poly.entity_id
_entity_poly.type
_entity_poly.pdbx_seq_one_letter_code
_entity_poly.pdbx_strand_id
1 'polypeptide(L)'
;MKSDSSKLAIFDTFKTKNQELTGEATRQRAIIIALATQESPTEKTRTALSQRIADKNGLVWKNLYSGVFRDLDEILIPLKLVEEEGRLPLRRGPKALQEKGIPYYKLTQSGVLVALSIKEIKDRHTLLDKF
;
A
#
# COMPACT_ATOMS: atom_id res chain seq x y z
N MET A 1 -14.16 23.04 -0.75
CA MET A 1 -13.24 21.90 -0.99
C MET A 1 -14.10 20.70 -1.35
N LYS A 2 -13.94 20.14 -2.56
CA LYS A 2 -14.67 18.91 -2.91
C LYS A 2 -14.20 17.82 -1.95
N SER A 3 -15.08 17.35 -1.09
CA SER A 3 -14.95 16.06 -0.43
C SER A 3 -15.19 15.00 -1.49
N ASP A 4 -14.21 14.79 -2.39
CA ASP A 4 -14.19 13.55 -3.15
C ASP A 4 -13.90 12.46 -2.12
N SER A 5 -14.96 11.75 -1.73
CA SER A 5 -14.88 10.59 -0.85
C SER A 5 -13.79 9.67 -1.41
N SER A 6 -12.75 9.38 -0.62
CA SER A 6 -11.70 8.43 -0.97
C SER A 6 -12.34 7.17 -1.57
N LYS A 7 -12.17 6.93 -2.87
CA LYS A 7 -12.78 5.80 -3.57
C LYS A 7 -11.73 4.72 -3.80
N LEU A 8 -12.05 3.52 -3.34
CA LEU A 8 -11.21 2.36 -3.61
C LEU A 8 -11.33 1.95 -5.09
N ALA A 9 -10.20 1.85 -5.79
CA ALA A 9 -10.14 1.62 -7.22
C ALA A 9 -9.63 0.21 -7.57
N ILE A 10 -9.52 -0.72 -6.61
CA ILE A 10 -8.87 -2.04 -6.80
C ILE A 10 -9.49 -2.94 -7.89
N PHE A 11 -10.68 -2.60 -8.39
CA PHE A 11 -11.36 -3.30 -9.49
C PHE A 11 -11.58 -2.41 -10.71
N ASP A 12 -11.08 -1.17 -10.70
CA ASP A 12 -11.28 -0.23 -11.79
C ASP A 12 -10.49 -0.68 -13.03
N THR A 13 -11.19 -0.79 -14.15
CA THR A 13 -10.62 -1.15 -15.45
C THR A 13 -10.70 0.02 -16.43
N PHE A 14 -9.90 -0.02 -17.50
CA PHE A 14 -10.04 0.95 -18.57
C PHE A 14 -11.39 0.80 -19.28
N LYS A 15 -12.06 1.92 -19.57
CA LYS A 15 -13.35 1.94 -20.32
C LYS A 15 -13.25 1.29 -21.70
N THR A 16 -12.08 1.37 -22.33
CA THR A 16 -11.80 0.83 -23.65
C THR A 16 -11.30 -0.62 -23.61
N LYS A 17 -10.91 -1.11 -22.43
CA LYS A 17 -10.32 -2.44 -22.23
C LYS A 17 -10.77 -2.99 -20.88
N ASN A 18 -11.99 -3.52 -20.83
CA ASN A 18 -12.66 -3.96 -19.59
C ASN A 18 -11.97 -5.12 -18.85
N GLN A 19 -10.86 -5.65 -19.36
CA GLN A 19 -10.06 -6.70 -18.70
C GLN A 19 -8.73 -6.17 -18.14
N GLU A 20 -8.33 -4.96 -18.51
CA GLU A 20 -7.08 -4.34 -18.05
C GLU A 20 -7.38 -3.38 -16.90
N LEU A 21 -6.75 -3.61 -15.75
CA LEU A 21 -6.85 -2.73 -14.58
C LEU A 21 -6.19 -1.38 -14.87
N THR A 22 -6.75 -0.31 -14.31
CA THR A 22 -6.11 1.00 -14.37
C THR A 22 -4.77 1.00 -13.62
N GLY A 23 -3.92 2.00 -13.89
CA GLY A 23 -2.67 2.17 -13.16
C GLY A 23 -2.87 2.42 -11.66
N GLU A 24 -3.97 3.07 -11.28
CA GLU A 24 -4.37 3.27 -9.88
C GLU A 24 -4.81 1.96 -9.23
N ALA A 25 -5.71 1.20 -9.88
CA ALA A 25 -6.14 -0.12 -9.40
C ALA A 25 -4.94 -1.05 -9.18
N THR A 26 -4.03 -1.10 -10.15
CA THR A 26 -2.82 -1.92 -10.10
C THR A 26 -1.91 -1.52 -8.93
N ARG A 27 -1.74 -0.21 -8.70
CA ARG A 27 -0.91 0.33 -7.63
C ARG A 27 -1.50 0.08 -6.25
N GLN A 28 -2.79 0.37 -6.04
CA GLN A 28 -3.49 0.08 -4.79
C GLN A 28 -3.41 -1.41 -4.44
N ARG A 29 -3.65 -2.30 -5.41
CA ARG A 29 -3.52 -3.75 -5.22
C ARG A 29 -2.08 -4.13 -4.85
N ALA A 30 -1.08 -3.56 -5.51
CA ALA A 30 0.31 -3.85 -5.22
C ALA A 30 0.71 -3.43 -3.79
N ILE A 31 0.21 -2.29 -3.30
CA ILE A 31 0.37 -1.85 -1.91
C ILE A 31 -0.25 -2.87 -0.95
N ILE A 32 -1.53 -3.22 -1.18
CA ILE A 32 -2.27 -4.16 -0.33
C ILE A 32 -1.58 -5.54 -0.30
N ILE A 33 -1.16 -6.05 -1.44
CA ILE A 33 -0.43 -7.34 -1.54
C ILE A 33 0.89 -7.27 -0.78
N ALA A 34 1.64 -6.18 -0.90
CA ALA A 34 2.91 -6.02 -0.18
C ALA A 34 2.67 -6.01 1.34
N LEU A 35 1.67 -5.27 1.83
CA LEU A 35 1.35 -5.26 3.26
C LEU A 35 0.80 -6.60 3.78
N ALA A 36 0.09 -7.38 2.95
CA ALA A 36 -0.40 -8.70 3.31
C ALA A 36 0.71 -9.76 3.41
N THR A 37 1.80 -9.60 2.65
CA THR A 37 2.82 -10.65 2.46
C THR A 37 4.16 -10.35 3.12
N GLN A 38 4.44 -9.10 3.48
CA GLN A 38 5.67 -8.71 4.16
C GLN A 38 5.50 -8.84 5.67
N GLU A 39 6.52 -9.34 6.36
CA GLU A 39 6.52 -9.50 7.81
C GLU A 39 7.37 -8.42 8.49
N SER A 40 8.44 -7.97 7.82
CA SER A 40 9.40 -7.05 8.42
C SER A 40 8.91 -5.58 8.39
N PRO A 41 9.05 -4.81 9.48
CA PRO A 41 8.72 -3.38 9.51
C PRO A 41 9.45 -2.55 8.44
N THR A 42 10.69 -2.92 8.10
CA THR A 42 11.51 -2.23 7.09
C THR A 42 10.91 -2.27 5.69
N GLU A 43 10.26 -3.38 5.34
CA GLU A 43 9.60 -3.58 4.05
C GLU A 43 8.23 -2.90 3.95
N LYS A 44 7.64 -2.54 5.08
CA LYS A 44 6.31 -1.93 5.17
C LYS A 44 6.33 -0.40 5.26
N THR A 45 7.46 0.24 4.98
CA THR A 45 7.56 1.70 4.89
C THR A 45 7.07 2.19 3.52
N ARG A 46 6.61 3.44 3.41
CA ARG A 46 6.17 4.01 2.11
C ARG A 46 7.27 3.90 1.03
N THR A 47 8.51 4.13 1.43
CA THR A 47 9.70 4.03 0.58
C THR A 47 9.91 2.60 0.09
N ALA A 48 9.93 1.62 0.99
CA ALA A 48 10.15 0.23 0.63
C ALA A 48 9.02 -0.32 -0.25
N LEU A 49 7.76 0.03 0.06
CA LEU A 49 6.60 -0.29 -0.79
C LEU A 49 6.79 0.29 -2.20
N SER A 50 7.18 1.55 -2.30
CA SER A 50 7.40 2.21 -3.60
C SER A 50 8.52 1.56 -4.41
N GLN A 51 9.64 1.21 -3.77
CA GLN A 51 10.76 0.52 -4.42
C GLN A 51 10.33 -0.86 -4.93
N ARG A 52 9.71 -1.67 -4.07
CA ARG A 52 9.23 -3.01 -4.42
C ARG A 52 8.25 -3.00 -5.59
N ILE A 53 7.29 -2.08 -5.62
CA ILE A 53 6.31 -1.99 -6.70
C ILE A 53 6.98 -1.52 -8.00
N ALA A 54 7.95 -0.61 -7.91
CA ALA A 54 8.73 -0.17 -9.06
C ALA A 54 9.55 -1.33 -9.66
N ASP A 55 10.27 -2.06 -8.82
CA ASP A 55 11.10 -3.20 -9.24
C ASP A 55 10.26 -4.31 -9.88
N LYS A 56 9.11 -4.65 -9.27
CA LYS A 56 8.20 -5.69 -9.78
C LYS A 56 7.62 -5.35 -11.16
N ASN A 57 7.43 -4.06 -11.44
CA ASN A 57 6.83 -3.59 -12.69
C ASN A 57 7.87 -3.11 -13.73
N GLY A 58 9.16 -3.21 -13.43
CA GLY A 58 10.23 -2.68 -14.30
C GLY A 58 10.15 -1.16 -14.51
N LEU A 59 9.62 -0.42 -13.53
CA LEU A 59 9.41 1.02 -13.60
C LEU A 59 10.51 1.78 -12.85
N VAL A 60 10.77 3.01 -13.27
CA VAL A 60 11.66 3.89 -12.52
C VAL A 60 10.95 4.38 -11.25
N TRP A 61 11.52 4.09 -10.08
CA TRP A 61 10.95 4.42 -8.76
C TRP A 61 10.45 5.86 -8.64
N LYS A 62 11.20 6.84 -9.17
CA LYS A 62 10.85 8.27 -9.14
C LYS A 62 9.49 8.59 -9.78
N ASN A 63 9.05 7.76 -10.73
CA ASN A 63 7.79 7.95 -11.46
C ASN A 63 6.58 7.36 -10.71
N LEU A 64 6.81 6.47 -9.75
CA LEU A 64 5.76 5.76 -9.02
C LEU A 64 5.56 6.29 -7.59
N TYR A 65 6.62 6.82 -6.98
CA TYR A 65 6.66 7.22 -5.58
C TYR A 65 5.46 8.09 -5.16
N SER A 66 5.16 9.16 -5.91
CA SER A 66 4.04 10.05 -5.59
C SER A 66 2.67 9.36 -5.68
N GLY A 67 2.52 8.39 -6.58
CA GLY A 67 1.31 7.58 -6.69
C GLY A 67 1.10 6.67 -5.49
N VAL A 68 2.17 6.05 -4.98
CA VAL A 68 2.09 5.17 -3.81
C VAL A 68 1.74 5.97 -2.56
N PHE A 69 2.33 7.14 -2.39
CA PHE A 69 2.01 8.04 -1.29
C PHE A 69 0.56 8.50 -1.33
N ARG A 70 0.09 8.96 -2.50
CA ARG A 70 -1.31 9.36 -2.70
C ARG A 70 -2.27 8.24 -2.35
N ASP A 71 -2.06 7.05 -2.89
CA ASP A 71 -2.96 5.92 -2.64
C ASP A 71 -2.97 5.51 -1.17
N LEU A 72 -1.81 5.53 -0.52
CA LEU A 72 -1.73 5.18 0.89
C LEU A 72 -2.41 6.23 1.77
N ASP A 73 -2.02 7.49 1.63
CA ASP A 73 -2.36 8.58 2.55
C ASP A 73 -3.74 9.20 2.27
N GLU A 74 -4.18 9.22 1.00
CA GLU A 74 -5.44 9.85 0.60
C GLU A 74 -6.56 8.83 0.34
N ILE A 75 -6.23 7.54 0.21
CA ILE A 75 -7.22 6.49 -0.12
C ILE A 75 -7.26 5.39 0.95
N LEU A 76 -6.20 4.61 1.09
CA LEU A 76 -6.20 3.40 1.92
C LEU A 76 -6.29 3.68 3.42
N ILE A 77 -5.58 4.70 3.91
CA ILE A 77 -5.65 5.13 5.32
C ILE A 77 -7.01 5.78 5.63
N PRO A 78 -7.53 6.75 4.84
CA PRO A 78 -8.85 7.32 5.07
C PRO A 78 -9.99 6.29 5.03
N LEU A 79 -9.87 5.26 4.18
CA LEU A 79 -10.81 4.13 4.14
C LEU A 79 -10.61 3.10 5.26
N LYS A 80 -9.65 3.32 6.17
CA LYS A 80 -9.32 2.42 7.29
C LYS A 80 -8.96 1.01 6.82
N LEU A 81 -8.36 0.87 5.64
CA LEU A 81 -7.82 -0.40 5.14
C LEU A 81 -6.38 -0.60 5.58
N VAL A 82 -5.67 0.49 5.82
CA VAL A 82 -4.27 0.51 6.26
C VAL A 82 -4.14 1.43 7.45
N GLU A 83 -3.30 1.07 8.42
CA GLU A 83 -2.95 1.91 9.55
C GLU A 83 -1.43 1.87 9.84
N GLU A 84 -0.93 2.88 10.54
CA GLU A 84 0.45 2.88 11.03
C GLU A 84 0.58 1.79 12.10
N GLU A 85 1.52 0.85 11.91
CA GLU A 85 1.81 -0.22 12.87
C GLU A 85 2.87 0.23 13.90
N GLY A 86 3.77 1.12 13.48
CA GLY A 86 4.76 1.73 14.35
C GLY A 86 5.80 2.52 13.58
N ARG A 87 6.93 2.81 14.23
CA ARG A 87 8.00 3.61 13.65
C ARG A 87 9.38 2.99 13.85
N LEU A 88 10.17 2.99 12.77
CA LEU A 88 11.56 2.57 12.79
C LEU A 88 12.47 3.69 13.31
N PRO A 89 13.46 3.39 14.16
CA PRO A 89 14.39 4.38 14.65
C PRO A 89 15.28 4.89 13.52
N LEU A 90 15.39 6.20 13.40
CA LEU A 90 16.31 6.86 12.47
C LEU A 90 17.70 6.93 13.10
N ARG A 91 18.64 6.16 12.56
CA ARG A 91 20.02 6.07 13.09
C ARG A 91 20.92 7.25 12.68
N ARG A 92 20.48 8.09 11.73
CA ARG A 92 21.25 9.21 11.16
C ARG A 92 20.33 10.40 10.85
N GLY A 93 20.89 11.63 10.83
CA GLY A 93 20.17 12.88 10.53
C GLY A 93 19.86 13.74 11.77
N PRO A 94 19.13 14.86 11.61
CA PRO A 94 18.75 15.76 12.72
C PRO A 94 18.01 15.05 13.86
N LYS A 95 18.33 15.36 15.14
CA LYS A 95 17.71 14.73 16.33
C LYS A 95 16.17 14.78 16.31
N ALA A 96 15.59 15.91 15.91
CA ALA A 96 14.13 16.07 15.79
C ALA A 96 13.49 15.09 14.77
N LEU A 97 14.23 14.66 13.75
CA LEU A 97 13.77 13.62 12.83
C LEU A 97 14.03 12.23 13.42
N GLN A 98 15.11 12.05 14.17
CA GLN A 98 15.41 10.79 14.86
C GLN A 98 14.30 10.40 15.85
N GLU A 99 13.81 11.37 16.62
CA GLU A 99 12.69 11.20 17.56
C GLU A 99 11.37 10.81 16.87
N LYS A 100 11.17 11.26 15.63
CA LYS A 100 9.94 10.95 14.86
C LYS A 100 9.95 9.58 14.21
N GLY A 101 11.13 9.01 13.89
CA GLY A 101 11.26 7.73 13.19
C GLY A 101 10.64 7.69 11.78
N ILE A 102 10.75 6.54 11.11
CA ILE A 102 10.11 6.26 9.82
C ILE A 102 8.87 5.39 10.05
N PRO A 103 7.66 5.85 9.69
CA PRO A 103 6.45 5.05 9.88
C PRO A 103 6.42 3.83 8.95
N TYR A 104 5.92 2.72 9.48
CA TYR A 104 5.58 1.53 8.73
C TYR A 104 4.13 1.12 9.00
N TYR A 105 3.53 0.40 8.07
CA TYR A 105 2.08 0.22 8.00
C TYR A 105 1.69 -1.24 8.04
N LYS A 106 0.45 -1.51 8.41
CA LYS A 106 -0.17 -2.84 8.30
C LYS A 106 -1.58 -2.73 7.73
N LEU A 107 -2.11 -3.84 7.24
CA LEU A 107 -3.54 -3.95 6.94
C LEU A 107 -4.34 -3.99 8.24
N THR A 108 -5.47 -3.30 8.25
CA THR A 108 -6.52 -3.51 9.27
C THR A 108 -7.28 -4.81 8.95
N GLN A 109 -8.19 -5.25 9.84
CA GLN A 109 -9.11 -6.36 9.52
C GLN A 109 -9.91 -6.12 8.23
N SER A 110 -10.42 -4.90 8.01
CA SER A 110 -11.08 -4.53 6.75
C SER A 110 -10.11 -4.59 5.57
N GLY A 111 -8.86 -4.16 5.75
CA GLY A 111 -7.80 -4.29 4.74
C GLY A 111 -7.49 -5.75 4.39
N VAL A 112 -7.50 -6.65 5.36
CA VAL A 112 -7.32 -8.10 5.16
C VAL A 112 -8.46 -8.69 4.33
N LEU A 113 -9.73 -8.34 4.63
CA LEU A 113 -10.88 -8.76 3.82
C LEU A 113 -10.77 -8.27 2.38
N VAL A 114 -10.36 -7.01 2.18
CA VAL A 114 -10.10 -6.45 0.85
C VAL A 114 -8.97 -7.22 0.16
N ALA A 115 -7.88 -7.54 0.86
CA ALA A 115 -6.76 -8.30 0.31
C ALA A 115 -7.20 -9.70 -0.15
N LEU A 116 -8.08 -10.38 0.59
CA LEU A 116 -8.63 -11.69 0.20
C LEU A 116 -9.41 -11.65 -1.14
N SER A 117 -10.01 -10.51 -1.48
CA SER A 117 -10.72 -10.31 -2.75
C SER A 117 -9.78 -10.13 -3.97
N ILE A 118 -8.48 -9.94 -3.75
CA ILE A 118 -7.48 -9.74 -4.81
C ILE A 118 -7.03 -11.11 -5.34
N LYS A 119 -7.20 -11.32 -6.66
CA LYS A 119 -6.86 -12.61 -7.31
C LYS A 119 -5.38 -13.00 -7.24
N GLU A 120 -4.48 -12.04 -7.10
CA GLU A 120 -3.02 -12.24 -7.04
C GLU A 120 -2.53 -12.72 -5.67
N ILE A 121 -3.36 -12.64 -4.63
CA ILE A 121 -3.08 -13.27 -3.34
C ILE A 121 -3.22 -14.78 -3.51
N LYS A 122 -2.10 -15.49 -3.49
CA LYS A 122 -2.05 -16.95 -3.61
C LYS A 122 -2.37 -17.64 -2.29
N ASP A 123 -1.78 -17.15 -1.20
CA ASP A 123 -1.92 -17.75 0.12
C ASP A 123 -3.05 -17.10 0.93
N ARG A 124 -4.30 -17.38 0.52
CA ARG A 124 -5.49 -16.84 1.18
C ARG A 124 -5.75 -17.46 2.55
N HIS A 125 -5.35 -18.72 2.76
CA HIS A 125 -5.59 -19.41 4.03
C HIS A 125 -4.80 -18.73 5.14
N THR A 126 -3.49 -18.56 4.98
CA THR A 126 -2.64 -17.88 5.97
C THR A 126 -3.09 -16.45 6.23
N LEU A 127 -3.65 -15.77 5.22
CA LEU A 127 -4.17 -14.42 5.37
C LEU A 127 -5.51 -14.39 6.14
N LEU A 128 -6.35 -15.41 5.95
CA LEU A 128 -7.61 -15.59 6.68
C LEU A 128 -7.34 -15.90 8.16
N ASP A 129 -6.30 -16.67 8.47
CA ASP A 129 -5.90 -16.98 9.86
C ASP A 129 -5.45 -15.72 10.64
N LYS A 130 -5.12 -14.63 9.94
CA LYS A 130 -4.74 -13.33 10.53
C LYS A 130 -5.93 -12.40 10.77
N PHE A 131 -7.13 -12.75 10.33
CA PHE A 131 -8.36 -11.96 10.49
C PHE A 131 -9.02 -12.24 11.85
#